data_AF-G7H6J0-F1
#
_entry.id   AF-G7H6J0-F1
#
_cell.length_a   1.000
_cell.length_b   1.000
_cell.length_c   1.000
_cell.angle_alpha   90.00
_cell.angle_beta   90.00
_cell.angle_gamma   90.00
#
_symmetry.space_group_name_H-M   'P 1'
#
loop_
_entity.id
_entity.type
_entity.pdbx_description
1 polymer ?
#
loop_
_entity_poly.entity_id
_entity_poly.type
_entity_poly.pdbx_seq_one_letter_code
_entity_poly.pdbx_strand_id
1 'polypeptide(L)'
;MPFRSFVHTDALALGDASRSESIQQRIGDQGGDGYDGGHTFANFAGGGPESINLFAMLESVNRGGGDSFYNLEGKWRGALGVEPPPIIPVTIKNVFDGDSNVPKSFKVRYRIGDGPWKQRRFDNE
;
A
#
# COMPACT_ATOMS: atom_id res chain seq x y z
N MET A 1 -16.75 11.37 12.19
CA MET A 1 -16.18 11.65 10.85
C MET A 1 -15.24 10.50 10.52
N PRO A 2 -15.19 9.97 9.29
CA PRO A 2 -14.26 8.88 8.99
C PRO A 2 -12.83 9.39 9.12
N PHE A 3 -12.03 8.76 9.98
CA PHE A 3 -10.59 9.01 10.05
C PHE A 3 -9.97 8.58 8.72
N ARG A 4 -8.96 9.32 8.25
CA ARG A 4 -8.23 9.00 7.03
C ARG A 4 -6.76 9.19 7.30
N SER A 5 -5.98 8.12 7.26
CA SER A 5 -4.53 8.28 7.10
C SER A 5 -4.24 8.52 5.62
N PHE A 6 -3.27 9.40 5.38
CA PHE A 6 -2.88 9.87 4.06
C PHE A 6 -1.38 9.72 3.94
N VAL A 7 -0.93 9.01 2.92
CA VAL A 7 0.50 8.87 2.60
C VAL A 7 0.69 9.29 1.15
N HIS A 8 1.76 10.05 0.90
CA HIS A 8 2.04 10.60 -0.42
C HIS A 8 3.54 10.63 -0.69
N THR A 9 3.90 10.33 -1.93
CA THR A 9 5.21 10.61 -2.51
C THR A 9 5.02 11.24 -3.90
N ASP A 10 5.83 12.25 -4.21
CA ASP A 10 5.87 12.89 -5.54
C ASP A 10 6.64 12.05 -6.57
N ALA A 11 7.55 11.21 -6.10
CA ALA A 11 8.39 10.36 -6.94
C ALA A 11 8.69 9.05 -6.20
N LEU A 12 7.93 8.00 -6.49
CA LEU A 12 8.25 6.66 -6.06
C LEU A 12 9.62 6.28 -6.66
N ALA A 13 10.52 5.81 -5.81
CA ALA A 13 11.86 5.40 -6.21
C ALA A 13 12.12 3.97 -5.73
N LEU A 14 13.01 3.25 -6.41
CA LEU A 14 13.54 2.00 -5.90
C LEU A 14 14.35 2.30 -4.63
N GLY A 15 14.12 1.51 -3.60
CA GLY A 15 14.82 1.55 -2.33
C GLY A 15 14.88 0.16 -1.71
N ASP A 16 15.40 0.12 -0.50
CA ASP A 16 15.39 -1.07 0.33
C ASP A 16 15.10 -0.65 1.76
N ALA A 17 14.24 -1.41 2.43
CA ALA A 17 13.85 -1.16 3.81
C ALA A 17 13.63 -2.48 4.52
N SER A 18 14.00 -2.54 5.80
CA SER A 18 13.86 -3.75 6.60
C SER A 18 12.39 -4.11 6.83
N ARG A 19 12.14 -5.41 7.05
CA ARG A 19 10.84 -5.94 7.48
C ARG A 19 10.90 -6.31 8.95
N SER A 20 9.77 -6.15 9.64
CA SER A 20 9.57 -6.70 10.98
C SER A 20 8.37 -7.63 10.96
N GLU A 21 8.61 -8.94 11.08
CA GLU A 21 7.55 -9.93 11.10
C GLU A 21 6.66 -9.75 12.34
N SER A 22 7.24 -9.43 13.49
CA SER A 22 6.49 -9.22 14.73
C SER A 22 5.53 -8.03 14.64
N ILE A 23 5.94 -6.92 14.02
CA ILE A 23 5.04 -5.78 13.83
C ILE A 23 3.96 -6.11 12.79
N GLN A 24 4.31 -6.78 11.69
CA GLN A 24 3.33 -7.18 10.67
C GLN A 24 2.27 -8.12 11.24
N GLN A 25 2.67 -9.13 12.00
CA GLN A 25 1.74 -10.04 12.67
C GLN A 25 0.82 -9.28 13.63
N ARG A 26 1.38 -8.47 14.53
CA ARG A 26 0.60 -7.67 15.48
C ARG A 26 -0.41 -6.74 14.81
N ILE A 27 -0.07 -6.18 13.66
CA ILE A 27 -0.98 -5.32 12.89
C ILE A 27 -2.05 -6.16 12.17
N GLY A 28 -1.67 -7.29 11.55
CA GLY A 28 -2.60 -8.22 10.92
C GLY A 28 -3.65 -8.75 11.90
N ASP A 29 -3.23 -9.10 13.11
CA ASP A 29 -4.10 -9.58 14.21
C ASP A 29 -5.22 -8.59 14.56
N GLN A 30 -5.09 -7.30 14.23
CA GLN A 30 -6.17 -6.32 14.42
C GLN A 30 -7.38 -6.57 13.51
N GLY A 31 -7.15 -7.16 12.33
CA GLY A 31 -8.20 -7.57 11.39
C GLY A 31 -8.75 -8.97 11.64
N GLY A 32 -7.99 -9.83 12.34
CA GLY A 32 -8.35 -11.22 12.60
C GLY A 32 -7.89 -12.18 11.50
N ASP A 33 -8.49 -13.38 11.46
CA ASP A 33 -8.10 -14.42 10.52
C ASP A 33 -8.20 -13.96 9.06
N GLY A 34 -7.14 -14.21 8.29
CA GLY A 34 -7.06 -13.81 6.87
C GLY A 34 -6.62 -12.36 6.63
N TYR A 35 -6.16 -11.65 7.67
CA TYR A 35 -5.52 -10.34 7.55
C TYR A 35 -4.00 -10.43 7.77
N ASP A 36 -3.26 -9.76 6.89
CA ASP A 36 -1.83 -9.49 7.04
C ASP A 36 -1.60 -8.07 7.58
N GLY A 37 -0.42 -7.82 8.17
CA GLY A 37 0.10 -6.47 8.33
C GLY A 37 0.63 -5.93 7.00
N GLY A 38 -0.28 -5.53 6.12
CA GLY A 38 0.04 -5.05 4.77
C GLY A 38 0.74 -3.69 4.78
N HIS A 39 1.77 -3.54 3.96
CA HIS A 39 2.47 -2.28 3.79
C HIS A 39 1.68 -1.32 2.89
N THR A 40 1.69 -0.02 3.23
CA THR A 40 1.13 1.03 2.36
C THR A 40 2.10 1.32 1.21
N PHE A 41 3.38 1.47 1.53
CA PHE A 41 4.47 1.35 0.55
C PHE A 41 5.32 0.14 0.90
N ALA A 42 5.51 -0.79 -0.03
CA ALA A 42 6.42 -1.90 0.20
C ALA A 42 7.89 -1.48 0.29
N ASN A 43 8.69 -2.42 0.79
CA ASN A 43 10.12 -2.28 1.04
C ASN A 43 10.92 -1.89 -0.20
N PHE A 44 10.52 -2.36 -1.38
CA PHE A 44 11.19 -2.01 -2.64
C PHE A 44 11.08 -0.51 -2.95
N ALA A 45 10.12 0.18 -2.33
CA ALA A 45 9.94 1.63 -2.42
C ALA A 45 10.45 2.36 -1.16
N GLY A 46 11.26 1.70 -0.32
CA GLY A 46 11.79 2.24 0.92
C GLY A 46 10.80 2.30 2.08
N GLY A 47 9.61 1.68 1.95
CA GLY A 47 8.64 1.61 3.05
C GLY A 47 9.11 0.64 4.14
N GLY A 48 9.44 1.19 5.30
CA GLY A 48 9.95 0.46 6.46
C GLY A 48 8.88 -0.23 7.31
N PRO A 49 9.31 -0.87 8.40
CA PRO A 49 8.47 -1.71 9.26
C PRO A 49 7.68 -0.90 10.30
N GLU A 50 7.73 0.42 10.25
CA GLU A 50 7.05 1.28 11.21
C GLU A 50 5.53 1.05 11.14
N SER A 51 4.88 0.97 12.30
CA SER A 51 3.43 0.71 12.38
C SER A 51 2.57 1.74 11.65
N ILE A 52 3.11 2.93 11.35
CA ILE A 52 2.42 3.96 10.57
C ILE A 52 2.32 3.61 9.07
N ASN A 53 3.17 2.71 8.58
CA ASN A 53 3.19 2.22 7.20
C ASN A 53 2.42 0.89 7.04
N LEU A 54 1.93 0.31 8.14
CA LEU A 54 1.30 -1.00 8.19
C LEU A 54 -0.17 -0.88 8.59
N PHE A 55 -1.04 -1.62 7.90
CA PHE A 55 -2.46 -1.69 8.23
C PHE A 55 -2.95 -3.14 8.11
N ALA A 56 -3.93 -3.52 8.93
CA ALA A 56 -4.64 -4.79 8.75
C ALA A 56 -5.26 -4.81 7.34
N MET A 57 -4.76 -5.69 6.49
CA MET A 57 -5.14 -5.81 5.10
C MET A 57 -5.43 -7.27 4.78
N LEU A 58 -6.59 -7.57 4.18
CA LEU A 58 -6.95 -8.92 3.77
C LEU A 58 -5.83 -9.52 2.90
N GLU A 59 -5.51 -10.80 3.09
CA GLU A 59 -4.49 -11.51 2.31
C GLU A 59 -4.75 -11.40 0.79
N SER A 60 -6.03 -11.44 0.38
CA SER A 60 -6.47 -11.28 -1.00
C SER A 60 -6.16 -9.89 -1.58
N VAL A 61 -6.21 -8.85 -0.75
CA VAL A 61 -5.88 -7.47 -1.10
C VAL A 61 -4.38 -7.23 -1.06
N ASN A 62 -3.69 -7.78 -0.05
CA ASN A 62 -2.26 -7.61 0.15
C ASN A 62 -1.45 -8.36 -0.91
N ARG A 63 -1.68 -9.68 -1.03
CA ARG A 63 -0.87 -10.63 -1.82
C ARG A 63 -1.67 -11.52 -2.76
N GLY A 64 -2.95 -11.23 -2.98
CA GLY A 64 -3.79 -12.01 -3.90
C GLY A 64 -3.39 -11.86 -5.37
N GLY A 65 -3.79 -12.84 -6.19
CA GLY A 65 -3.48 -12.85 -7.63
C GLY A 65 -4.33 -11.90 -8.50
N GLY A 66 -5.37 -11.27 -7.94
CA GLY A 66 -6.30 -10.38 -8.64
C GLY A 66 -5.93 -8.88 -8.55
N ASP A 67 -6.93 -8.02 -8.34
CA ASP A 67 -6.67 -6.60 -8.04
C ASP A 67 -6.15 -6.48 -6.59
N SER A 68 -4.82 -6.58 -6.43
CA SER A 68 -4.10 -6.53 -5.16
C SER A 68 -2.99 -5.48 -5.15
N PHE A 69 -2.52 -5.14 -3.95
CA PHE A 69 -1.34 -4.31 -3.73
C PHE A 69 -0.11 -4.91 -4.39
N TYR A 70 0.14 -6.22 -4.19
CA TYR A 70 1.25 -6.93 -4.81
C TYR A 70 1.32 -6.71 -6.34
N ASN A 71 0.18 -6.85 -7.04
CA ASN A 71 0.14 -6.68 -8.48
C ASN A 71 0.29 -5.21 -8.92
N LEU A 72 -0.20 -4.27 -8.13
CA LEU A 72 0.00 -2.84 -8.38
C LEU A 72 1.46 -2.44 -8.20
N GLU A 73 2.08 -2.91 -7.12
CA GLU A 73 3.49 -2.68 -6.80
C GLU A 73 4.42 -3.32 -7.84
N GLY A 74 4.10 -4.53 -8.30
CA GLY A 74 4.82 -5.18 -9.40
C GLY A 74 4.84 -4.33 -10.69
N LYS A 75 3.72 -3.64 -11.00
CA LYS A 75 3.65 -2.72 -12.14
C LYS A 75 4.54 -1.50 -11.94
N TRP A 76 4.55 -0.92 -10.74
CA TRP A 76 5.45 0.20 -10.45
C TRP A 76 6.92 -0.22 -10.48
N ARG A 77 7.26 -1.37 -9.90
CA ARG A 77 8.61 -1.92 -9.94
C ARG A 77 9.10 -2.16 -11.38
N GLY A 78 8.25 -2.74 -12.22
CA GLY A 78 8.56 -2.91 -13.64
C GLY A 78 8.76 -1.59 -14.37
N ALA A 79 7.93 -0.58 -14.08
CA ALA A 79 8.09 0.75 -14.67
C ALA A 79 9.37 1.47 -14.19
N LEU A 80 9.75 1.33 -12.91
CA LEU A 80 10.97 1.92 -12.36
C LEU A 80 12.25 1.21 -12.83
N GLY A 81 12.16 0.02 -13.44
CA GLY A 81 13.29 -0.72 -13.98
C GLY A 81 13.74 -0.28 -15.38
N VAL A 82 13.08 0.70 -16.00
CA VAL A 82 13.48 1.26 -17.31
C VAL A 82 14.44 2.43 -17.14
N GLU A 83 15.32 2.68 -18.10
CA GLU A 83 16.25 3.82 -18.08
C GLU A 83 15.93 4.87 -19.15
N PRO A 84 15.73 6.15 -18.79
CA PRO A 84 15.58 6.67 -17.43
C PRO A 84 14.24 6.25 -16.79
N PRO A 85 14.18 6.06 -15.46
CA PRO A 85 12.94 5.68 -14.80
C PRO A 85 11.92 6.82 -14.88
N PRO A 86 10.62 6.52 -15.10
CA PRO A 86 9.57 7.53 -15.08
C PRO A 86 9.31 8.03 -13.66
N ILE A 87 8.87 9.28 -13.54
CA ILE A 87 8.38 9.81 -12.27
C ILE A 87 6.99 9.20 -11.97
N ILE A 88 6.83 8.60 -10.80
CA ILE A 88 5.58 7.98 -10.36
C ILE A 88 5.12 8.64 -9.05
N PRO A 89 4.31 9.71 -9.08
CA PRO A 89 3.68 10.23 -7.88
C PRO A 89 2.57 9.27 -7.43
N VAL A 90 2.53 8.99 -6.14
CA VAL A 90 1.55 8.08 -5.53
C VAL A 90 0.92 8.73 -4.31
N THR A 91 -0.39 8.54 -4.17
CA THR A 91 -1.16 8.93 -3.00
C THR A 91 -1.98 7.72 -2.56
N ILE A 92 -1.87 7.35 -1.28
CA ILE A 92 -2.67 6.27 -0.70
C ILE A 92 -3.48 6.84 0.46
N LYS A 93 -4.79 6.56 0.43
CA LYS A 93 -5.75 6.97 1.45
C LYS A 93 -6.39 5.73 2.06
N ASN A 94 -6.19 5.54 3.35
CA ASN A 94 -6.82 4.46 4.10
C ASN A 94 -8.12 5.01 4.67
N VAL A 95 -9.23 4.33 4.38
CA VAL A 95 -10.58 4.77 4.73
C VAL A 95 -11.09 3.89 5.86
N PHE A 96 -11.33 4.47 7.02
CA PHE A 96 -11.84 3.78 8.20
C PHE A 96 -13.34 4.03 8.37
N ASP A 97 -14.02 3.10 9.04
CA ASP A 97 -15.41 3.25 9.46
C ASP A 97 -15.49 3.38 10.99
N GLY A 98 -16.28 4.35 11.46
CA GLY A 98 -16.36 4.70 12.89
C GLY A 98 -15.00 4.84 13.56
N ASP A 99 -14.83 4.12 14.67
CA ASP A 99 -13.63 4.07 15.50
C ASP A 99 -12.77 2.81 15.23
N SER A 100 -12.97 2.15 14.08
CA SER A 100 -12.20 0.96 13.71
C SER A 100 -10.73 1.29 13.45
N ASN A 101 -9.83 0.43 13.93
CA ASN A 101 -8.39 0.46 13.60
C ASN A 101 -8.08 -0.30 12.29
N VAL A 102 -9.07 -0.99 11.71
CA VAL A 102 -8.96 -1.73 10.44
C VAL A 102 -9.57 -0.86 9.33
N PRO A 103 -8.80 -0.50 8.28
CA PRO A 103 -9.35 0.22 7.14
C PRO A 103 -10.43 -0.61 6.45
N LYS A 104 -11.54 0.02 6.05
CA LYS A 104 -12.56 -0.59 5.20
C LYS A 104 -12.13 -0.65 3.73
N SER A 105 -11.31 0.30 3.29
CA SER A 105 -10.76 0.28 1.93
C SER A 105 -9.51 1.15 1.80
N PHE A 106 -8.72 0.84 0.79
CA PHE A 106 -7.53 1.57 0.39
C PHE A 106 -7.77 2.24 -0.95
N LYS A 107 -7.59 3.57 -1.02
CA LYS A 107 -7.72 4.34 -2.26
C LYS A 107 -6.36 4.80 -2.71
N VAL A 108 -5.90 4.26 -3.84
CA VAL A 108 -4.60 4.57 -4.43
C VAL A 108 -4.79 5.44 -5.66
N ARG A 109 -4.13 6.59 -5.70
CA ARG A 109 -4.08 7.47 -6.88
C ARG A 109 -2.63 7.62 -7.31
N TYR A 110 -2.35 7.37 -8.58
CA TYR A 110 -1.00 7.44 -9.13
C TYR A 110 -0.99 7.79 -10.62
N ARG A 111 0.15 8.19 -11.16
CA ARG A 111 0.41 8.23 -12.61
C ARG A 111 1.83 7.73 -12.88
N ILE A 112 2.12 7.30 -14.10
CA ILE A 112 3.46 6.85 -14.51
C ILE A 112 3.93 7.78 -15.62
N GLY A 113 5.00 8.54 -15.36
CA GLY A 113 5.49 9.58 -16.27
C GLY A 113 4.39 10.59 -16.60
N ASP A 114 4.28 10.92 -17.88
CA ASP A 114 3.25 11.84 -18.41
C ASP A 114 1.90 11.15 -18.71
N GLY A 115 1.73 9.90 -18.28
CA GLY A 115 0.49 9.17 -18.43
C GLY A 115 -0.67 9.77 -17.61
N PRO A 116 -1.93 9.36 -17.91
CA PRO A 116 -3.09 9.83 -17.17
C PRO A 116 -3.08 9.36 -15.71
N TRP A 117 -3.69 10.16 -14.84
CA TRP A 117 -3.94 9.74 -13.45
C TRP A 117 -4.85 8.52 -13.41
N LYS A 118 -4.40 7.50 -12.68
CA LYS A 118 -5.13 6.28 -12.37
C LYS A 118 -5.58 6.33 -10.91
N GLN A 119 -6.78 5.83 -10.66
CA GLN A 119 -7.31 5.64 -9.31
C GLN A 119 -7.74 4.18 -9.15
N ARG A 120 -7.35 3.57 -8.04
CA ARG A 120 -7.74 2.22 -7.63
C ARG A 120 -8.35 2.27 -6.23
N ARG A 121 -9.37 1.46 -6.01
CA ARG A 121 -9.93 1.20 -4.69
C ARG A 121 -9.80 -0.29 -4.44
N PHE A 122 -9.25 -0.64 -3.29
CA PHE A 122 -9.19 -2.00 -2.80
C PHE A 122 -10.09 -2.10 -1.58
N ASP A 123 -11.05 -3.01 -1.64
CA ASP A 123 -12.03 -3.22 -0.57
C ASP A 123 -11.48 -4.25 0.39
N ASN A 124 -11.56 -3.94 1.69
CA ASN A 124 -10.92 -4.69 2.77
C ASN A 124 -11.99 -5.36 3.66
N GLU A 125 -13.03 -5.88 3.00
CA GLU A 125 -14.23 -6.51 3.57
C GLU A 125 -14.59 -7.80 2.83
#